data_AF-A0ABD2MFE0-F1
#
_entry.id   AF-A0ABD2MFE0-F1
#
_cell.length_a   1.000
_cell.length_b   1.000
_cell.length_c   1.000
_cell.angle_alpha   90.00
_cell.angle_beta   90.00
_cell.angle_gamma   90.00
#
_symmetry.space_group_name_H-M   'P 1'
#
loop_
_entity.id
_entity.type
_entity.pdbx_description
1 polymer ?
#
loop_
_entity_poly.entity_id
_entity_poly.type
_entity_poly.pdbx_seq_one_letter_code
_entity_poly.pdbx_strand_id
1 'polypeptide(L)'
;MSCLTVYEKESLLRLTNVYVIPQSYKDVFMKEAFKVFTRLEKGNFMNEYYDKLMKSVADDDIKFLSSDLCMNIIHAKFFREEYKENAACMDFAIKFMMYGDDMRSNIRSVLNILEDHKRKYWNSKEISVYVKSVIQSFCNKIMYKSMETTKLRIPLRKEFVSFLSEEWKNSFTLQETFEEYLMLDFMVLKYKDTEDLTFYAIELSKSFQGLRNVLGDFIVPLVNGFLSRNMRCLLGDENFHWKLLELLSNILKYDSSLFTCLLVVQLLPSHRDDEMNTNFEYVMEVLRDKDEIVQ
;
A
#
# COMPACT_ATOMS: atom_id res chain seq x y z
N MET A 1 -37.39 15.93 7.41
CA MET A 1 -36.18 15.66 8.22
C MET A 1 -36.60 14.85 9.45
N SER A 2 -36.14 13.61 9.62
CA SER A 2 -36.36 12.88 10.88
C SER A 2 -35.22 13.21 11.84
N CYS A 3 -35.53 13.87 12.95
CA CYS A 3 -34.57 14.10 14.03
C CYS A 3 -34.27 12.78 14.74
N LEU A 4 -32.99 12.51 15.02
CA LEU A 4 -32.59 11.39 15.88
C LEU A 4 -33.20 11.52 17.27
N THR A 5 -33.67 10.41 17.81
CA THR A 5 -34.10 10.28 19.20
C THR A 5 -32.93 10.51 20.16
N VAL A 6 -33.24 10.84 21.42
CA VAL A 6 -32.23 11.02 22.47
C VAL A 6 -31.36 9.77 22.65
N TYR A 7 -32.00 8.59 22.60
CA TYR A 7 -31.32 7.30 22.70
C TYR A 7 -30.32 7.08 21.55
N GLU A 8 -30.68 7.45 20.33
CA GLU A 8 -29.79 7.32 19.17
C GLU A 8 -28.58 8.26 19.27
N LYS A 9 -28.78 9.48 19.79
CA LYS A 9 -27.68 10.42 20.07
C LYS A 9 -26.74 9.90 21.16
N GLU A 10 -27.28 9.31 22.23
CA GLU A 10 -26.49 8.70 23.30
C GLU A 10 -25.72 7.46 22.82
N SER A 11 -26.32 6.62 21.98
CA SER A 11 -25.64 5.48 21.36
C SER A 11 -24.48 5.92 20.48
N LEU A 12 -24.65 6.96 19.66
CA LEU A 12 -23.58 7.57 18.86
C LEU A 12 -22.46 8.12 19.73
N LEU A 13 -22.81 8.88 20.78
CA LEU A 13 -21.83 9.39 21.74
C LEU A 13 -21.06 8.26 22.41
N ARG A 14 -21.72 7.17 22.80
CA ARG A 14 -21.08 5.98 23.39
C ARG A 14 -20.17 5.27 22.39
N LEU A 15 -20.56 5.11 21.13
CA LEU A 15 -19.71 4.57 20.06
C LEU A 15 -18.44 5.39 19.83
N THR A 16 -18.55 6.72 19.93
CA THR A 16 -17.43 7.62 19.69
C THR A 16 -16.55 7.87 20.91
N ASN A 17 -17.04 7.60 22.13
CA ASN A 17 -16.36 7.94 23.40
C ASN A 17 -15.96 6.74 24.27
N VAL A 18 -16.44 5.51 23.99
CA VAL A 18 -16.11 4.34 24.82
C VAL A 18 -14.91 3.61 24.23
N TYR A 19 -13.77 3.73 24.91
CA TYR A 19 -12.50 3.09 24.56
C TYR A 19 -12.52 1.56 24.67
N VAL A 20 -13.49 0.96 25.37
CA VAL A 20 -13.60 -0.50 25.53
C VAL A 20 -15.07 -0.92 25.61
N ILE A 21 -15.62 -1.49 24.53
CA ILE A 21 -16.89 -2.22 24.56
C ILE A 21 -16.57 -3.65 25.04
N PRO A 22 -17.20 -4.17 26.10
CA PRO A 22 -16.97 -5.54 26.53
C PRO A 22 -17.26 -6.51 25.38
N GLN A 23 -16.35 -7.48 25.15
CA GLN A 23 -16.38 -8.33 23.95
C GLN A 23 -17.73 -9.06 23.78
N SER A 24 -18.36 -9.48 24.87
CA SER A 24 -19.66 -10.15 24.88
C SER A 24 -20.84 -9.28 24.42
N TYR A 25 -20.70 -7.95 24.50
CA TYR A 25 -21.73 -6.99 24.11
C TYR A 25 -21.43 -6.31 22.77
N LYS A 26 -20.25 -6.56 22.20
CA LYS A 26 -19.74 -5.86 21.03
C LYS A 26 -20.63 -6.07 19.81
N ASP A 27 -21.01 -7.31 19.52
CA ASP A 27 -21.84 -7.63 18.36
C ASP A 27 -23.24 -6.99 18.44
N VAL A 28 -23.86 -7.02 19.63
CA VAL A 28 -25.18 -6.43 19.85
C VAL A 28 -25.11 -4.90 19.77
N PHE A 29 -24.09 -4.31 20.39
CA PHE A 29 -23.87 -2.87 20.38
C PHE A 29 -23.59 -2.35 18.97
N MET A 30 -22.75 -3.04 18.19
CA MET A 30 -22.45 -2.69 16.79
C MET A 30 -23.70 -2.85 15.90
N LYS A 31 -24.56 -3.84 16.14
CA LYS A 31 -25.84 -3.97 15.43
C LYS A 31 -26.83 -2.84 15.74
N GLU A 32 -26.93 -2.39 16.99
CA GLU A 32 -27.80 -1.27 17.34
C GLU A 32 -27.24 0.08 16.88
N ALA A 33 -25.92 0.28 17.02
CA ALA A 33 -25.18 1.37 16.41
C ALA A 33 -25.44 1.48 14.90
N PHE A 34 -25.41 0.34 14.21
CA PHE A 34 -25.65 0.23 12.79
C PHE A 34 -27.04 0.74 12.40
N LYS A 35 -28.10 0.37 13.13
CA LYS A 35 -29.45 0.90 12.89
C LYS A 35 -29.51 2.43 13.00
N VAL A 36 -28.71 3.02 13.90
CA VAL A 36 -28.59 4.48 14.02
C VAL A 36 -27.85 5.08 12.83
N PHE A 37 -26.76 4.45 12.37
CA PHE A 37 -26.01 4.91 11.20
C PHE A 37 -26.84 4.83 9.90
N THR A 38 -27.58 3.76 9.66
CA THR A 38 -28.47 3.62 8.48
C THR A 38 -29.56 4.69 8.46
N ARG A 39 -30.08 5.10 9.63
CA ARG A 39 -31.04 6.21 9.72
C ARG A 39 -30.40 7.57 9.49
N LEU A 40 -29.12 7.71 9.81
CA LEU A 40 -28.34 8.92 9.63
C LEU A 40 -27.86 9.16 8.18
N GLU A 41 -27.85 8.14 7.32
CA GLU A 41 -27.49 8.24 5.89
C GLU A 41 -28.29 9.31 5.10
N LYS A 42 -29.37 9.83 5.70
CA LYS A 42 -30.32 10.76 5.05
C LYS A 42 -30.22 12.23 5.54
N GLY A 43 -29.10 12.70 6.10
CA GLY A 43 -28.98 14.10 6.55
C GLY A 43 -27.57 14.71 6.72
N ASN A 44 -27.48 16.05 6.61
CA ASN A 44 -26.25 16.87 6.69
C ASN A 44 -25.53 16.87 8.07
N PHE A 45 -26.03 16.14 9.06
CA PHE A 45 -25.48 16.09 10.44
C PHE A 45 -24.28 15.12 10.60
N MET A 46 -23.89 14.41 9.53
CA MET A 46 -22.98 13.26 9.55
C MET A 46 -21.47 13.58 9.62
N ASN A 47 -21.05 14.79 9.21
CA ASN A 47 -19.63 15.06 8.98
C ASN A 47 -18.75 14.98 10.25
N GLU A 48 -19.23 15.45 11.40
CA GLU A 48 -18.46 15.39 12.67
C GLU A 48 -18.39 13.96 13.23
N TYR A 49 -19.46 13.16 13.05
CA TYR A 49 -19.52 11.79 13.55
C TYR A 49 -18.67 10.83 12.72
N TYR A 50 -18.55 11.05 11.41
CA TYR A 50 -17.64 10.29 10.55
C TYR A 50 -16.18 10.45 10.99
N ASP A 51 -15.75 11.66 11.33
CA ASP A 51 -14.37 11.90 11.75
C ASP A 51 -14.04 11.20 13.08
N LYS A 52 -15.02 11.09 13.99
CA LYS A 52 -14.88 10.31 15.24
C LYS A 52 -14.88 8.80 14.98
N LEU A 53 -15.82 8.32 14.16
CA LEU A 53 -15.95 6.90 13.82
C LEU A 53 -14.70 6.36 13.11
N MET A 54 -14.19 7.06 12.09
CA MET A 54 -12.98 6.62 11.37
C MET A 54 -11.76 6.47 12.31
N LYS A 55 -11.67 7.29 13.37
CA LYS A 55 -10.58 7.26 14.35
C LYS A 55 -10.77 6.18 15.42
N SER A 56 -12.00 5.83 15.78
CA SER A 56 -12.29 4.88 16.87
C SER A 56 -12.36 3.42 16.42
N VAL A 57 -12.58 3.16 15.12
CA VAL A 57 -12.69 1.78 14.59
C VAL A 57 -11.31 1.12 14.53
N ALA A 58 -11.12 0.09 15.35
CA ALA A 58 -9.97 -0.80 15.28
C ALA A 58 -10.01 -1.67 14.01
N ASP A 59 -8.88 -2.22 13.61
CA ASP A 59 -8.74 -3.01 12.37
C ASP A 59 -9.78 -4.13 12.25
N ASP A 60 -9.89 -4.97 13.28
CA ASP A 60 -10.80 -6.13 13.29
C ASP A 60 -12.28 -5.76 13.49
N ASP A 61 -12.56 -4.50 13.84
CA ASP A 61 -13.91 -4.03 14.13
C ASP A 61 -14.65 -3.54 12.90
N ILE A 62 -13.92 -3.29 11.81
CA ILE A 62 -14.51 -2.77 10.58
C ILE A 62 -15.44 -3.77 9.91
N LYS A 63 -15.24 -5.07 10.12
CA LYS A 63 -16.15 -6.14 9.65
C LYS A 63 -17.56 -6.03 10.24
N PHE A 64 -17.70 -5.34 11.37
CA PHE A 64 -19.01 -5.11 11.98
C PHE A 64 -19.73 -3.87 11.39
N LEU A 65 -19.05 -3.10 10.55
CA LEU A 65 -19.66 -2.02 9.78
C LEU A 65 -20.09 -2.56 8.41
N SER A 66 -21.30 -2.21 7.97
CA SER A 66 -21.74 -2.58 6.61
C SER A 66 -20.86 -1.92 5.54
N SER A 67 -20.71 -2.59 4.41
CA SER A 67 -20.04 -2.01 3.24
C SER A 67 -20.65 -0.67 2.80
N ASP A 68 -21.97 -0.52 2.80
CA ASP A 68 -22.64 0.74 2.40
C ASP A 68 -22.24 1.92 3.30
N LEU A 69 -22.29 1.75 4.62
CA LEU A 69 -21.82 2.77 5.57
C LEU A 69 -20.34 3.12 5.36
N CYS A 70 -19.47 2.12 5.22
CA CYS A 70 -18.06 2.34 4.97
C CYS A 70 -17.84 3.14 3.69
N MET A 71 -18.52 2.75 2.60
CA MET A 71 -18.44 3.43 1.31
C MET A 71 -19.01 4.85 1.35
N ASN A 72 -20.09 5.09 2.11
CA ASN A 72 -20.65 6.43 2.33
C ASN A 72 -19.65 7.34 3.06
N ILE A 73 -18.98 6.83 4.10
CA ILE A 73 -17.94 7.58 4.82
C ILE A 73 -16.78 7.91 3.87
N ILE A 74 -16.28 6.89 3.15
CA ILE A 74 -15.17 7.04 2.22
C ILE A 74 -15.54 8.07 1.16
N HIS A 75 -16.65 7.90 0.45
CA HIS A 75 -17.10 8.84 -0.57
C HIS A 75 -17.24 10.28 -0.05
N ALA A 76 -17.76 10.46 1.18
CA ALA A 76 -17.93 11.78 1.77
C ALA A 76 -16.61 12.44 2.23
N LYS A 77 -15.58 11.66 2.54
CA LYS A 77 -14.40 12.13 3.28
C LYS A 77 -13.07 11.99 2.54
N PHE A 78 -13.01 11.18 1.48
CA PHE A 78 -11.77 10.86 0.79
C PHE A 78 -11.23 12.07 0.01
N PHE A 79 -12.11 12.81 -0.66
CA PHE A 79 -11.78 14.02 -1.40
C PHE A 79 -12.65 15.18 -0.91
N ARG A 80 -12.13 15.98 0.03
CA ARG A 80 -12.82 17.18 0.53
C ARG A 80 -12.61 18.36 -0.41
N GLU A 81 -13.57 19.29 -0.44
CA GLU A 81 -13.51 20.54 -1.20
C GLU A 81 -12.26 21.39 -0.88
N GLU A 82 -11.66 21.22 0.30
CA GLU A 82 -10.43 21.93 0.69
C GLU A 82 -9.15 21.39 0.04
N TYR A 83 -9.20 20.35 -0.80
CA TYR A 83 -8.04 19.73 -1.45
C TYR A 83 -6.88 19.43 -0.48
N LYS A 84 -7.19 18.80 0.67
CA LYS A 84 -6.21 18.33 1.66
C LYS A 84 -6.30 16.83 1.85
N GLU A 85 -5.16 16.18 2.05
CA GLU A 85 -5.12 14.73 2.29
C GLU A 85 -5.85 14.40 3.59
N ASN A 86 -6.87 13.54 3.52
CA ASN A 86 -7.55 13.06 4.72
C ASN A 86 -6.93 11.73 5.15
N ALA A 87 -5.81 11.82 5.87
CA ALA A 87 -5.03 10.67 6.33
C ALA A 87 -5.90 9.63 7.07
N ALA A 88 -6.82 10.08 7.93
CA ALA A 88 -7.71 9.21 8.68
C ALA A 88 -8.70 8.45 7.78
N CYS A 89 -9.21 9.09 6.72
CA CYS A 89 -10.09 8.44 5.75
C CYS A 89 -9.34 7.41 4.90
N MET A 90 -8.09 7.70 4.49
CA MET A 90 -7.25 6.71 3.81
C MET A 90 -7.01 5.50 4.70
N ASP A 91 -6.67 5.72 5.96
CA ASP A 91 -6.45 4.64 6.92
C ASP A 91 -7.70 3.79 7.13
N PHE A 92 -8.87 4.43 7.21
CA PHE A 92 -10.15 3.75 7.31
C PHE A 92 -10.49 2.94 6.04
N ALA A 93 -10.28 3.51 4.85
CA ALA A 93 -10.49 2.82 3.58
C ALA A 93 -9.58 1.60 3.43
N ILE A 94 -8.31 1.70 3.86
CA ILE A 94 -7.38 0.56 3.85
C ILE A 94 -7.86 -0.54 4.80
N LYS A 95 -8.27 -0.19 6.02
CA LYS A 95 -8.86 -1.17 6.95
C LYS A 95 -10.08 -1.85 6.32
N PHE A 96 -10.95 -1.09 5.65
CA PHE A 96 -12.17 -1.60 5.04
C PHE A 96 -11.86 -2.62 3.94
N MET A 97 -10.88 -2.33 3.09
CA MET A 97 -10.42 -3.27 2.07
C MET A 97 -9.78 -4.52 2.66
N MET A 98 -8.97 -4.38 3.72
CA MET A 98 -8.20 -5.49 4.28
C MET A 98 -9.00 -6.41 5.21
N TYR A 99 -9.96 -5.87 5.97
CA TYR A 99 -10.63 -6.58 7.07
C TYR A 99 -12.15 -6.59 6.96
N GLY A 100 -12.74 -5.95 5.95
CA GLY A 100 -14.17 -6.07 5.70
C GLY A 100 -14.57 -7.48 5.22
N ASP A 101 -15.86 -7.78 5.25
CA ASP A 101 -16.40 -9.12 4.98
C ASP A 101 -16.16 -9.60 3.53
N ASP A 102 -16.01 -8.69 2.56
CA ASP A 102 -15.71 -8.99 1.16
C ASP A 102 -14.55 -8.12 0.64
N MET A 103 -13.32 -8.58 0.87
CA MET A 103 -12.09 -7.91 0.45
C MET A 103 -12.09 -7.52 -1.03
N ARG A 104 -12.52 -8.41 -1.94
CA ARG A 104 -12.43 -8.18 -3.38
C ARG A 104 -13.42 -7.10 -3.83
N SER A 105 -14.66 -7.17 -3.36
CA SER A 105 -15.67 -6.15 -3.61
C SER A 105 -15.25 -4.80 -3.03
N ASN A 106 -14.69 -4.80 -1.82
CA ASN A 106 -14.25 -3.59 -1.14
C ASN A 106 -13.09 -2.91 -1.88
N ILE A 107 -12.09 -3.68 -2.35
CA ILE A 107 -10.98 -3.16 -3.17
C ILE A 107 -11.51 -2.46 -4.41
N ARG A 108 -12.35 -3.15 -5.20
CA ARG A 108 -12.95 -2.56 -6.41
C ARG A 108 -13.72 -1.28 -6.11
N SER A 109 -14.53 -1.30 -5.05
CA SER A 109 -15.36 -0.17 -4.67
C SER A 109 -14.52 1.06 -4.32
N VAL A 110 -13.42 0.88 -3.56
CA VAL A 110 -12.52 1.99 -3.20
C VAL A 110 -11.70 2.46 -4.41
N LEU A 111 -11.19 1.55 -5.24
CA LEU A 111 -10.45 1.93 -6.45
C LEU A 111 -11.33 2.66 -7.47
N ASN A 112 -12.60 2.28 -7.61
CA ASN A 112 -13.57 3.02 -8.43
C ASN A 112 -13.72 4.47 -7.97
N ILE A 113 -13.73 4.73 -6.65
CA ILE A 113 -13.77 6.11 -6.13
C ILE A 113 -12.51 6.89 -6.55
N LEU A 114 -11.33 6.27 -6.46
CA LEU A 114 -10.09 6.90 -6.91
C LEU A 114 -10.11 7.16 -8.42
N GLU A 115 -10.60 6.20 -9.20
CA GLU A 115 -10.69 6.30 -10.66
C GLU A 115 -11.67 7.40 -11.07
N ASP A 116 -12.83 7.49 -10.44
CA ASP A 116 -13.81 8.55 -10.69
C ASP A 116 -13.23 9.93 -10.39
N HIS A 117 -12.45 10.06 -9.31
CA HIS A 117 -11.77 11.31 -9.00
C HIS A 117 -10.64 11.62 -9.97
N LYS A 118 -9.87 10.62 -10.40
CA LYS A 118 -8.88 10.74 -11.47
C LYS A 118 -9.54 11.28 -12.73
N ARG A 119 -10.59 10.63 -13.22
CA ARG A 119 -11.30 11.03 -14.44
C ARG A 119 -11.78 12.48 -14.40
N LYS A 120 -12.20 12.98 -13.23
CA LYS A 120 -12.68 14.35 -13.07
C LYS A 120 -11.56 15.39 -13.00
N TYR A 121 -10.45 15.09 -12.35
CA TYR A 121 -9.51 16.13 -11.89
C TYR A 121 -8.04 15.93 -12.27
N TRP A 122 -7.65 14.76 -12.81
CA TRP A 122 -6.26 14.42 -13.07
C TRP A 122 -5.55 15.35 -14.06
N ASN A 123 -6.29 15.88 -15.03
CA ASN A 123 -5.80 16.83 -16.03
C ASN A 123 -6.16 18.29 -15.70
N SER A 124 -6.74 18.55 -14.53
CA SER A 124 -7.04 19.91 -14.09
C SER A 124 -5.75 20.64 -13.71
N LYS A 125 -5.54 21.84 -14.26
CA LYS A 125 -4.34 22.65 -13.99
C LYS A 125 -4.19 22.99 -12.50
N GLU A 126 -5.30 23.17 -11.79
CA GLU A 126 -5.30 23.61 -10.39
C GLU A 126 -5.30 22.43 -9.40
N ILE A 127 -5.99 21.33 -9.74
CA ILE A 127 -6.32 20.26 -8.78
C ILE A 127 -5.50 18.99 -9.02
N SER A 128 -4.89 18.83 -10.20
CA SER A 128 -4.16 17.60 -10.57
C SER A 128 -3.05 17.20 -9.62
N VAL A 129 -2.26 18.17 -9.12
CA VAL A 129 -1.16 17.92 -8.17
C VAL A 129 -1.69 17.27 -6.90
N TYR A 130 -2.82 17.74 -6.39
CA TYR A 130 -3.46 17.21 -5.20
C TYR A 130 -3.97 15.78 -5.42
N VAL A 131 -4.65 15.53 -6.54
CA VAL A 131 -5.21 14.19 -6.83
C VAL A 131 -4.12 13.17 -7.03
N LYS A 132 -3.02 13.54 -7.70
CA LYS A 132 -1.80 12.72 -7.80
C LYS A 132 -1.25 12.41 -6.41
N SER A 133 -1.06 13.43 -5.56
CA SER A 133 -0.59 13.24 -4.19
C SER A 133 -1.48 12.28 -3.40
N VAL A 134 -2.81 12.44 -3.46
CA VAL A 134 -3.76 11.57 -2.75
C VAL A 134 -3.63 10.10 -3.20
N ILE A 135 -3.56 9.85 -4.51
CA ILE A 135 -3.45 8.49 -5.06
C ILE A 135 -2.10 7.86 -4.66
N GLN A 136 -1.01 8.62 -4.76
CA GLN A 136 0.32 8.16 -4.36
C GLN A 136 0.40 7.88 -2.86
N SER A 137 -0.08 8.81 -2.02
CA SER A 137 -0.15 8.66 -0.57
C SER A 137 -1.01 7.47 -0.15
N PHE A 138 -2.14 7.25 -0.83
CA PHE A 138 -2.99 6.10 -0.59
C PHE A 138 -2.29 4.79 -0.93
N CYS A 139 -1.63 4.70 -2.08
CA CYS A 139 -0.86 3.53 -2.46
C CYS A 139 0.28 3.28 -1.47
N ASN A 140 1.08 4.28 -1.14
CA ASN A 140 2.18 4.10 -0.19
C ASN A 140 1.66 3.56 1.15
N LYS A 141 0.57 4.14 1.69
CA LYS A 141 -0.03 3.66 2.94
C LYS A 141 -0.54 2.23 2.89
N ILE A 142 -1.24 1.83 1.82
CA ILE A 142 -1.75 0.45 1.72
C ILE A 142 -0.60 -0.56 1.65
N MET A 143 0.50 -0.18 0.99
CA MET A 143 1.69 -1.00 0.87
C MET A 143 2.40 -1.14 2.21
N TYR A 144 2.70 -0.02 2.91
CA TYR A 144 3.27 -0.07 4.26
C TYR A 144 2.40 -0.89 5.22
N LYS A 145 1.08 -0.67 5.24
CA LYS A 145 0.18 -1.44 6.09
C LYS A 145 0.21 -2.92 5.76
N SER A 146 0.12 -3.31 4.50
CA SER A 146 0.13 -4.73 4.11
C SER A 146 1.41 -5.46 4.58
N MET A 147 2.54 -4.74 4.66
CA MET A 147 3.81 -5.24 5.15
C MET A 147 3.88 -5.32 6.68
N GLU A 148 3.44 -4.27 7.38
CA GLU A 148 3.43 -4.21 8.85
C GLU A 148 2.39 -5.13 9.49
N THR A 149 1.34 -5.49 8.75
CA THR A 149 0.20 -6.22 9.29
C THR A 149 0.57 -7.68 9.58
N THR A 150 1.17 -7.94 10.74
CA THR A 150 1.43 -9.28 11.27
C THR A 150 0.14 -10.05 11.58
N LYS A 151 -0.99 -9.35 11.73
CA LYS A 151 -2.30 -9.91 12.08
C LYS A 151 -2.99 -10.71 10.97
N LEU A 152 -2.73 -10.39 9.70
CA LEU A 152 -3.31 -11.16 8.59
C LEU A 152 -2.52 -12.45 8.40
N ARG A 153 -3.21 -13.58 8.22
CA ARG A 153 -2.54 -14.84 7.84
C ARG A 153 -1.85 -14.63 6.47
N ILE A 154 -0.65 -15.19 6.29
CA ILE A 154 0.16 -15.05 5.06
C ILE A 154 -0.66 -15.31 3.77
N PRO A 155 -1.53 -16.33 3.68
CA PRO A 155 -2.34 -16.55 2.49
C PRO A 155 -3.30 -15.38 2.15
N LEU A 156 -3.88 -14.75 3.16
CA LEU A 156 -4.78 -13.60 2.98
C LEU A 156 -3.99 -12.36 2.53
N ARG A 157 -2.76 -12.16 3.02
CA ARG A 157 -1.89 -11.06 2.53
C ARG A 157 -1.51 -11.27 1.07
N LYS A 158 -1.16 -12.50 0.68
CA LYS A 158 -0.85 -12.83 -0.71
C LYS A 158 -2.05 -12.56 -1.62
N GLU A 159 -3.24 -13.03 -1.25
CA GLU A 159 -4.45 -12.81 -2.03
C GLU A 159 -4.77 -11.32 -2.15
N PHE A 160 -4.71 -10.58 -1.04
CA PHE A 160 -4.92 -9.14 -1.01
C PHE A 160 -3.98 -8.39 -1.96
N VAL A 161 -2.67 -8.60 -1.85
CA VAL A 161 -1.67 -7.89 -2.66
C VAL A 161 -1.79 -8.26 -4.14
N SER A 162 -2.03 -9.53 -4.45
CA SER A 162 -2.18 -9.99 -5.83
C SER A 162 -3.41 -9.36 -6.49
N PHE A 163 -4.54 -9.39 -5.80
CA PHE A 163 -5.79 -8.84 -6.32
C PHE A 163 -5.77 -7.30 -6.38
N LEU A 164 -5.19 -6.64 -5.38
CA LEU A 164 -4.96 -5.20 -5.41
C LEU A 164 -4.08 -4.78 -6.59
N SER A 165 -2.99 -5.51 -6.86
CA SER A 165 -2.11 -5.24 -8.00
C SER A 165 -2.84 -5.34 -9.33
N GLU A 166 -3.66 -6.38 -9.52
CA GLU A 166 -4.48 -6.55 -10.72
C GLU A 166 -5.47 -5.39 -10.91
N GLU A 167 -6.27 -5.07 -9.89
CA GLU A 167 -7.27 -4.01 -9.98
C GLU A 167 -6.63 -2.61 -10.10
N TRP A 168 -5.45 -2.40 -9.51
CA TRP A 168 -4.67 -1.16 -9.69
C TRP A 168 -4.24 -0.99 -11.14
N LYS A 169 -3.74 -2.06 -11.77
CA LYS A 169 -3.32 -2.06 -13.18
C LYS A 169 -4.49 -1.86 -14.16
N ASN A 170 -5.71 -2.18 -13.73
CA ASN A 170 -6.92 -1.88 -14.49
C ASN A 170 -7.35 -0.40 -14.36
N SER A 171 -7.02 0.23 -13.23
CA SER A 171 -7.49 1.58 -12.88
C SER A 171 -6.51 2.69 -13.26
N PHE A 172 -5.21 2.38 -13.30
CA PHE A 172 -4.14 3.33 -13.58
C PHE A 172 -3.29 2.84 -14.73
N THR A 173 -2.46 3.72 -15.30
CA THR A 173 -1.41 3.33 -16.26
C THR A 173 -0.04 3.39 -15.61
N LEU A 174 0.93 2.66 -16.17
CA LEU A 174 2.32 2.69 -15.70
C LEU A 174 2.90 4.11 -15.66
N GLN A 175 2.50 4.99 -16.57
CA GLN A 175 2.98 6.39 -16.61
C GLN A 175 2.35 7.26 -15.53
N GLU A 176 1.12 6.94 -15.11
CA GLU A 176 0.38 7.70 -14.09
C GLU A 176 0.92 7.40 -12.69
N THR A 177 1.25 6.15 -12.41
CA THR A 177 1.62 5.67 -11.07
C THR A 177 2.81 4.71 -11.15
N PHE A 178 3.93 5.18 -11.71
CA PHE A 178 5.10 4.34 -12.00
C PHE A 178 5.68 3.66 -10.75
N GLU A 179 5.92 4.43 -9.69
CA GLU A 179 6.52 3.90 -8.46
C GLU A 179 5.57 2.91 -7.76
N GLU A 180 4.27 3.20 -7.78
CA GLU A 180 3.24 2.32 -7.23
C GLU A 180 3.15 0.99 -7.99
N TYR A 181 3.28 1.01 -9.32
CA TYR A 181 3.36 -0.19 -10.15
C TYR A 181 4.55 -1.06 -9.74
N LEU A 182 5.74 -0.46 -9.63
CA LEU A 182 6.94 -1.18 -9.21
C LEU A 182 6.75 -1.79 -7.83
N MET A 183 6.21 -1.02 -6.89
CA MET A 183 5.97 -1.50 -5.54
C MET A 183 5.01 -2.68 -5.53
N LEU A 184 3.86 -2.57 -6.19
CA LEU A 184 2.86 -3.65 -6.24
C LEU A 184 3.44 -4.91 -6.88
N ASP A 185 4.17 -4.77 -7.97
CA ASP A 185 4.82 -5.91 -8.62
C ASP A 185 5.86 -6.58 -7.71
N PHE A 186 6.66 -5.79 -7.00
CA PHE A 186 7.69 -6.36 -6.13
C PHE A 186 7.08 -7.02 -4.90
N MET A 187 5.98 -6.48 -4.36
CA MET A 187 5.26 -7.16 -3.29
C MET A 187 4.57 -8.44 -3.79
N VAL A 188 3.97 -8.44 -4.99
CA VAL A 188 3.41 -9.66 -5.58
C VAL A 188 4.50 -10.72 -5.70
N LEU A 189 5.68 -10.36 -6.23
CA LEU A 189 6.83 -11.26 -6.32
C LEU A 189 7.27 -11.78 -4.95
N LYS A 190 7.40 -10.90 -3.95
CA LYS A 190 7.77 -11.26 -2.57
C LYS A 190 6.79 -12.27 -1.95
N TYR A 191 5.50 -12.18 -2.26
CA TYR A 191 4.48 -13.09 -1.74
C TYR A 191 4.16 -14.26 -2.69
N LYS A 192 4.77 -14.33 -3.88
CA LYS A 192 4.50 -15.36 -4.89
C LYS A 192 5.03 -16.73 -4.46
N ASP A 193 6.20 -16.79 -3.83
CA ASP A 193 6.79 -18.01 -3.27
C ASP A 193 7.57 -17.75 -1.97
N THR A 194 7.61 -18.76 -1.11
CA THR A 194 8.13 -18.74 0.26
C THR A 194 9.60 -18.38 0.33
N GLU A 195 9.93 -17.18 0.82
CA GLU A 195 11.23 -16.77 1.43
C GLU A 195 12.53 -16.99 0.63
N ASP A 196 12.50 -17.54 -0.60
CA ASP A 196 13.67 -17.76 -1.43
C ASP A 196 14.12 -16.45 -2.11
N LEU A 197 15.13 -15.83 -1.51
CA LEU A 197 15.74 -14.61 -2.00
C LEU A 197 16.36 -14.78 -3.40
N THR A 198 16.80 -15.99 -3.77
CA THR A 198 17.39 -16.26 -5.09
C THR A 198 16.33 -16.20 -6.18
N PHE A 199 15.19 -16.86 -5.96
CA PHE A 199 14.06 -16.78 -6.88
C PHE A 199 13.56 -15.33 -7.02
N TYR A 200 13.43 -14.63 -5.89
CA TYR A 200 13.04 -13.22 -5.87
C TYR A 200 14.01 -12.34 -6.67
N ALA A 201 15.32 -12.56 -6.55
CA ALA A 201 16.35 -11.87 -7.34
C ALA A 201 16.19 -12.09 -8.86
N ILE A 202 15.94 -13.34 -9.27
CA ILE A 202 15.73 -13.69 -10.69
C ILE A 202 14.52 -12.95 -11.27
N GLU A 203 13.39 -12.98 -10.57
CA GLU A 203 12.16 -12.35 -11.06
C GLU A 203 12.25 -10.81 -11.03
N LEU A 204 12.95 -10.22 -10.07
CA LEU A 204 13.26 -8.80 -10.06
C LEU A 204 14.12 -8.39 -11.27
N SER A 205 15.19 -9.14 -11.55
CA SER A 205 16.05 -8.89 -12.71
C SER A 205 15.26 -8.92 -14.03
N LYS A 206 14.43 -9.94 -14.23
CA LYS A 206 13.53 -10.02 -15.40
C LYS A 206 12.57 -8.84 -15.49
N SER A 207 12.03 -8.41 -14.36
CA SER A 207 11.12 -7.25 -14.29
C SER A 207 11.84 -5.97 -14.71
N PHE A 208 13.08 -5.74 -14.24
CA PHE A 208 13.86 -4.58 -14.65
C PHE A 208 14.21 -4.60 -16.14
N GLN A 209 14.56 -5.76 -16.70
CA GLN A 209 14.79 -5.89 -18.15
C GLN A 209 13.51 -5.61 -18.95
N GLY A 210 12.36 -6.09 -18.48
CA GLY A 210 11.06 -5.78 -19.08
C GLY A 210 10.78 -4.27 -19.11
N LEU A 211 11.03 -3.57 -18.00
CA LEU A 211 10.87 -2.12 -17.91
C LEU A 211 11.83 -1.38 -18.83
N ARG A 212 13.09 -1.81 -18.89
CA ARG A 212 14.10 -1.27 -19.80
C ARG A 212 13.68 -1.42 -21.26
N ASN A 213 13.08 -2.54 -21.64
CA ASN A 213 12.61 -2.73 -23.01
C ASN A 213 11.49 -1.76 -23.41
N VAL A 214 10.69 -1.30 -22.44
CA VAL A 214 9.60 -0.34 -22.67
C VAL A 214 10.09 1.11 -22.56
N LEU A 215 10.99 1.38 -21.61
CA LEU A 215 11.39 2.71 -21.16
C LEU A 215 12.89 2.99 -21.39
N GLY A 216 13.59 2.22 -22.21
CA GLY A 216 15.02 2.39 -22.48
C GLY A 216 15.92 2.46 -21.23
N ASP A 217 17.11 3.03 -21.40
CA ASP A 217 18.11 3.13 -20.33
C ASP A 217 17.82 4.27 -19.31
N PHE A 218 16.88 5.17 -19.60
CA PHE A 218 16.50 6.26 -18.68
C PHE A 218 15.78 5.77 -17.42
N ILE A 219 15.44 4.48 -17.38
CA ILE A 219 14.78 3.82 -16.26
C ILE A 219 15.71 3.61 -15.05
N VAL A 220 17.03 3.58 -15.26
CA VAL A 220 18.04 3.36 -14.20
C VAL A 220 17.88 4.33 -13.02
N PRO A 221 17.93 5.67 -13.22
CA PRO A 221 17.79 6.61 -12.10
C PRO A 221 16.42 6.56 -11.43
N LEU A 222 15.35 6.25 -12.17
CA LEU A 222 13.99 6.14 -11.63
C LEU A 222 13.86 4.93 -10.70
N VAL A 223 14.29 3.77 -11.18
CA VAL A 223 14.29 2.53 -10.40
C VAL A 223 15.20 2.64 -9.18
N ASN A 224 16.39 3.22 -9.34
CA ASN A 224 17.31 3.41 -8.22
C ASN A 224 16.74 4.36 -7.15
N GLY A 225 16.15 5.49 -7.57
CA GLY A 225 15.46 6.40 -6.66
C GLY A 225 14.29 5.73 -5.92
N PHE A 226 13.54 4.86 -6.61
CA PHE A 226 12.46 4.08 -6.01
C PHE A 226 12.99 3.07 -4.97
N LEU A 227 13.97 2.25 -5.35
CA LEU A 227 14.49 1.18 -4.52
C LEU A 227 15.20 1.74 -3.27
N SER A 228 16.00 2.79 -3.40
CA SER A 228 16.65 3.43 -2.24
C SER A 228 15.66 3.89 -1.17
N ARG A 229 14.47 4.36 -1.57
CA ARG A 229 13.40 4.78 -0.64
C ARG A 229 12.59 3.61 -0.05
N ASN A 230 12.40 2.55 -0.81
CA ASN A 230 11.37 1.54 -0.53
C ASN A 230 11.92 0.16 -0.18
N MET A 231 13.19 -0.14 -0.47
CA MET A 231 13.75 -1.48 -0.31
C MET A 231 13.79 -1.93 1.16
N ARG A 232 13.92 -0.98 2.10
CA ARG A 232 13.83 -1.26 3.53
C ARG A 232 12.46 -1.79 3.94
N CYS A 233 11.40 -1.23 3.37
CA CYS A 233 10.06 -1.77 3.51
C CYS A 233 9.99 -3.17 2.86
N LEU A 234 10.46 -3.30 1.61
CA LEU A 234 10.40 -4.56 0.85
C LEU A 234 11.16 -5.72 1.52
N LEU A 235 12.28 -5.49 2.20
CA LEU A 235 13.10 -6.54 2.81
C LEU A 235 12.88 -6.71 4.32
N GLY A 236 12.20 -5.75 4.96
CA GLY A 236 12.03 -5.67 6.40
C GLY A 236 13.22 -5.02 7.11
N ASP A 237 12.99 -4.55 8.33
CA ASP A 237 13.99 -3.81 9.12
C ASP A 237 15.13 -4.69 9.66
N GLU A 238 14.82 -5.90 10.13
CA GLU A 238 15.83 -6.80 10.68
C GLU A 238 16.75 -7.35 9.58
N ASN A 239 18.06 -7.14 9.76
CA ASN A 239 19.11 -7.53 8.82
C ASN A 239 18.93 -6.93 7.41
N PHE A 240 18.29 -5.76 7.32
CA PHE A 240 18.04 -5.08 6.04
C PHE A 240 19.28 -5.00 5.16
N HIS A 241 20.40 -4.50 5.70
CA HIS A 241 21.63 -4.32 4.95
C HIS A 241 22.17 -5.64 4.38
N TRP A 242 22.15 -6.72 5.17
CA TRP A 242 22.57 -8.05 4.73
C TRP A 242 21.66 -8.61 3.64
N LYS A 243 20.34 -8.57 3.84
CA LYS A 243 19.35 -9.03 2.83
C LYS A 243 19.44 -8.21 1.55
N LEU A 244 19.71 -6.91 1.65
CA LEU A 244 19.91 -6.04 0.50
C LEU A 244 21.13 -6.49 -0.29
N LEU A 245 22.28 -6.67 0.38
CA LEU A 245 23.51 -7.11 -0.28
C LEU A 245 23.37 -8.50 -0.89
N GLU A 246 22.72 -9.43 -0.19
CA GLU A 246 22.46 -10.78 -0.69
C GLU A 246 21.55 -10.75 -1.92
N LEU A 247 20.49 -9.92 -1.90
CA LEU A 247 19.60 -9.72 -3.03
C LEU A 247 20.34 -9.15 -4.25
N LEU A 248 21.10 -8.07 -4.04
CA LEU A 248 21.87 -7.40 -5.11
C LEU A 248 22.92 -8.35 -5.70
N SER A 249 23.58 -9.13 -4.86
CA SER A 249 24.56 -10.14 -5.29
C SER A 249 23.89 -11.25 -6.11
N ASN A 250 22.73 -11.74 -5.68
CA ASN A 250 21.96 -12.74 -6.43
C ASN A 250 21.45 -12.19 -7.77
N ILE A 251 21.07 -10.91 -7.83
CA ILE A 251 20.72 -10.24 -9.09
C ILE A 251 21.92 -10.23 -10.04
N LEU A 252 23.11 -9.83 -9.58
CA LEU A 252 24.34 -9.83 -10.40
C LEU A 252 24.77 -11.23 -10.82
N LYS A 253 24.58 -12.24 -9.96
CA LYS A 253 24.82 -13.65 -10.31
C LYS A 253 23.93 -14.11 -11.46
N TYR A 254 22.69 -13.64 -11.54
CA TYR A 254 21.78 -14.01 -12.61
C TYR A 254 21.95 -13.17 -13.88
N ASP A 255 22.12 -11.85 -13.75
CA ASP A 255 22.19 -10.91 -14.85
C ASP A 255 23.30 -9.89 -14.63
N SER A 256 24.37 -10.03 -15.42
CA SER A 256 25.55 -9.16 -15.41
C SER A 256 25.56 -8.16 -16.57
N SER A 257 24.39 -7.83 -17.14
CA SER A 257 24.30 -6.76 -18.12
C SER A 257 24.73 -5.42 -17.54
N LEU A 258 25.28 -4.53 -18.37
CA LEU A 258 25.70 -3.18 -17.96
C LEU A 258 24.59 -2.45 -17.18
N PHE A 259 23.35 -2.60 -17.63
CA PHE A 259 22.18 -2.02 -16.99
C PHE A 259 21.99 -2.52 -15.54
N THR A 260 22.05 -3.83 -15.33
CA THR A 260 21.88 -4.45 -14.01
C THR A 260 23.06 -4.13 -13.09
N CYS A 261 24.29 -4.08 -13.63
CA CYS A 261 25.45 -3.60 -12.89
C CYS A 261 25.28 -2.14 -12.43
N LEU A 262 24.77 -1.26 -13.30
CA LEU A 262 24.51 0.15 -12.94
C LEU A 262 23.44 0.27 -11.86
N LEU A 263 22.36 -0.52 -11.93
CA LEU A 263 21.33 -0.55 -10.89
C LEU A 263 21.92 -0.95 -9.53
N VAL A 264 22.72 -2.02 -9.51
CA VAL A 264 23.29 -2.55 -8.27
C VAL A 264 24.29 -1.58 -7.65
N VAL A 265 25.21 -1.04 -8.44
CA VAL A 265 26.22 -0.07 -7.96
C VAL A 265 25.56 1.15 -7.30
N GLN A 266 24.45 1.64 -7.87
CA GLN A 266 23.78 2.81 -7.32
C GLN A 266 22.95 2.54 -6.05
N LEU A 267 22.61 1.27 -5.77
CA LEU A 267 21.85 0.87 -4.58
C LEU A 267 22.72 0.48 -3.40
N LEU A 268 24.03 0.35 -3.61
CA LEU A 268 24.97 0.16 -2.52
C LEU A 268 24.88 1.37 -1.57
N PRO A 269 24.70 1.15 -0.26
CA PRO A 269 24.52 2.23 0.69
C PRO A 269 25.69 3.23 0.62
N SER A 270 25.38 4.52 0.48
CA SER A 270 26.36 5.60 0.34
C SER A 270 26.93 6.10 1.68
N HIS A 271 26.72 5.38 2.79
CA HIS A 271 27.24 5.78 4.09
C HIS A 271 28.72 5.40 4.22
N ARG A 272 29.54 6.42 4.46
CA ARG A 272 30.97 6.33 4.78
C ARG A 272 31.14 5.69 6.15
N ASP A 273 31.21 4.37 6.22
CA ASP A 273 31.81 3.64 7.33
C ASP A 273 32.59 2.45 6.74
N ASP A 274 33.64 1.99 7.44
CA ASP A 274 34.63 1.01 6.96
C ASP A 274 34.02 -0.33 6.46
N GLU A 275 32.75 -0.60 6.74
CA GLU A 275 31.96 -1.71 6.17
C GLU A 275 31.76 -1.61 4.63
N MET A 276 31.97 -0.43 4.01
CA MET A 276 31.80 -0.23 2.58
C MET A 276 32.88 -0.93 1.74
N ASN A 277 34.12 -1.02 2.23
CA ASN A 277 35.19 -1.74 1.54
C ASN A 277 34.85 -3.23 1.48
N THR A 278 34.36 -3.82 2.57
CA THR A 278 33.97 -5.23 2.63
C THR A 278 32.79 -5.54 1.71
N ASN A 279 31.81 -4.64 1.60
CA ASN A 279 30.62 -4.85 0.75
C ASN A 279 30.91 -4.66 -0.75
N PHE A 280 31.74 -3.67 -1.11
CA PHE A 280 32.20 -3.49 -2.47
C PHE A 280 33.16 -4.61 -2.88
N GLU A 281 34.09 -5.02 -2.01
CA GLU A 281 34.97 -6.17 -2.22
C GLU A 281 34.16 -7.46 -2.39
N TYR A 282 33.12 -7.70 -1.57
CA TYR A 282 32.25 -8.86 -1.71
C TYR A 282 31.51 -8.89 -3.07
N VAL A 283 30.93 -7.75 -3.49
CA VAL A 283 30.28 -7.65 -4.80
C VAL A 283 31.28 -7.85 -5.94
N MET A 284 32.48 -7.28 -5.82
CA MET A 284 33.54 -7.43 -6.82
C MET A 284 34.15 -8.85 -6.85
N GLU A 285 34.21 -9.55 -5.70
CA GLU A 285 34.63 -10.94 -5.58
C GLU A 285 33.61 -11.88 -6.26
N VAL A 286 32.31 -11.68 -5.99
CA VAL A 286 31.22 -12.39 -6.67
C VAL A 286 31.23 -12.16 -8.18
N LEU A 287 31.63 -10.98 -8.65
CA LEU A 287 31.79 -10.68 -10.07
C LEU A 287 33.07 -11.30 -10.66
N ARG A 288 34.17 -11.43 -9.90
CA ARG A 288 35.40 -12.09 -10.35
C ARG A 288 35.23 -13.60 -10.52
N ASP A 289 34.46 -14.26 -9.66
CA ASP A 289 34.15 -15.69 -9.80
C ASP A 289 33.40 -16.02 -11.11
N LYS A 290 32.74 -15.04 -11.73
CA LYS A 290 32.11 -15.21 -13.05
C LYS A 290 33.10 -15.19 -14.21
N ASP A 291 34.20 -14.46 -14.12
CA ASP A 291 35.22 -14.42 -15.17
C ASP A 291 35.98 -15.76 -15.29
N GLU A 292 36.00 -16.58 -14.24
CA GLU A 292 36.54 -17.94 -14.29
C GLU A 292 35.59 -18.97 -14.93
N ILE A 293 34.29 -18.64 -15.07
CA ILE A 293 33.28 -19.52 -15.70
C ILE A 293 33.11 -19.21 -17.21
N VAL A 294 33.66 -18.08 -17.69
CA VAL A 294 33.52 -17.61 -19.08
C VAL A 294 34.85 -17.68 -19.87
N GLN A 295 35.89 -18.31 -19.33
CA GLN A 295 37.08 -18.73 -20.09
C GLN A 295 36.96 -20.19 -20.55
#